data_AF-A0A8S3S906-F1
#
_entry.id   AF-A0A8S3S906-F1
#
_cell.length_a   1.000
_cell.length_b   1.000
_cell.length_c   1.000
_cell.angle_alpha   90.00
_cell.angle_beta   90.00
_cell.angle_gamma   90.00
#
_symmetry.space_group_name_H-M   'P 1'
#
loop_
_entity.id
_entity.type
_entity.pdbx_description
1 polymer ?
#
loop_
_entity_poly.entity_id
_entity_poly.type
_entity_poly.pdbx_seq_one_letter_code
_entity_poly.pdbx_strand_id
1 'polypeptide(L)'
;MLALFLSISRLDGSIEHQILEWELEISTEFDNSFICRISKILQKYQLPTAEEIMKNPPSKYIWKKQLQKAINDYWSSIWTEECNTKSTLKHLSLQNNPVNNPHNIWKCVRNNQYDIKKAELKCKLVTGTYMLQSIKAKFSKNIVLPDCKLCKDNDETLEHFLLECTRLGDVRQKCMAKLVNKLREIEGGGWYNRRQ
;
A
#
# COMPACT_ATOMS: atom_id res chain seq x y z
N MET A 1 1.72 -21.56 -4.12
CA MET A 1 2.36 -22.21 -2.96
C MET A 1 1.31 -22.67 -1.94
N LEU A 2 0.69 -21.78 -1.14
CA LEU A 2 -0.33 -22.18 -0.14
C LEU A 2 -1.56 -22.92 -0.71
N ALA A 3 -2.01 -22.55 -1.92
CA ALA A 3 -3.13 -23.24 -2.57
C ALA A 3 -2.76 -24.67 -3.00
N LEU A 4 -1.49 -24.90 -3.37
CA LEU A 4 -0.99 -26.23 -3.73
C LEU A 4 -0.85 -27.08 -2.47
N PHE A 5 -0.26 -26.51 -1.40
CA PHE A 5 -0.17 -27.16 -0.09
C PHE A 5 -1.54 -27.66 0.38
N LEU A 6 -2.54 -26.77 0.45
CA LEU A 6 -3.89 -27.16 0.88
C LEU A 6 -4.54 -28.23 -0.01
N SER A 7 -4.26 -28.23 -1.31
CA SER A 7 -4.75 -29.29 -2.19
C SER A 7 -4.15 -30.64 -1.83
N ILE A 8 -2.83 -30.70 -1.62
CA ILE A 8 -2.12 -31.93 -1.24
C ILE A 8 -2.54 -32.38 0.17
N SER A 9 -2.70 -31.45 1.12
CA SER A 9 -3.19 -31.75 2.48
C SER A 9 -4.57 -32.42 2.50
N ARG A 10 -5.38 -32.29 1.45
CA ARG A 10 -6.69 -32.97 1.34
C ARG A 10 -6.64 -34.31 0.62
N LEU A 11 -5.54 -34.62 -0.07
CA LEU A 11 -5.36 -35.87 -0.81
C LEU A 11 -4.78 -36.94 0.12
N ASP A 12 -5.54 -37.28 1.16
CA ASP A 12 -5.14 -38.29 2.13
C ASP A 12 -4.80 -39.62 1.44
N GLY A 13 -3.68 -40.24 1.86
CA GLY A 13 -3.13 -41.47 1.27
C GLY A 13 -2.39 -41.32 -0.07
N SER A 14 -2.26 -40.11 -0.64
CA SER A 14 -1.45 -39.91 -1.85
C SER A 14 0.05 -39.89 -1.54
N ILE A 15 0.89 -40.19 -2.54
CA ILE A 15 2.35 -40.12 -2.41
C ILE A 15 2.78 -38.70 -2.04
N GLU A 16 2.16 -37.69 -2.64
CA GLU A 16 2.42 -36.29 -2.34
C GLU A 16 2.07 -35.92 -0.89
N HIS A 17 0.99 -36.49 -0.34
CA HIS A 17 0.61 -36.29 1.06
C HIS A 17 1.66 -36.90 2.00
N GLN A 18 2.09 -38.14 1.72
CA GLN A 18 3.14 -38.82 2.49
C GLN A 18 4.48 -38.07 2.43
N ILE A 19 4.83 -37.51 1.27
CA ILE A 19 6.01 -36.66 1.13
C ILE A 19 5.90 -35.42 2.01
N LEU A 20 4.73 -34.78 2.10
CA LEU A 20 4.53 -33.63 2.99
C LEU A 20 4.63 -34.00 4.48
N GLU A 21 4.08 -35.15 4.88
CA GLU A 21 4.22 -35.65 6.26
C GLU A 21 5.69 -35.92 6.59
N TRP A 22 6.40 -36.59 5.70
CA TRP A 22 7.83 -36.84 5.84
C TRP A 22 8.65 -35.56 5.89
N GLU A 23 8.36 -34.59 5.00
CA GLU A 23 9.02 -33.28 5.03
C GLU A 23 8.73 -32.53 6.33
N LEU A 24 7.52 -32.61 6.89
CA LEU A 24 7.17 -31.99 8.18
C LEU A 24 8.01 -32.55 9.33
N GLU A 25 8.22 -33.86 9.36
CA GLU A 25 8.94 -34.53 10.45
C GLU A 25 10.45 -34.29 10.41
N ILE A 26 11.02 -34.15 9.20
CA ILE A 26 12.48 -34.13 9.01
C ILE A 26 13.02 -32.72 8.76
N SER A 27 12.22 -31.81 8.22
CA SER A 27 12.71 -30.48 7.89
C SER A 27 13.04 -29.68 9.14
N THR A 28 14.18 -29.00 9.10
CA THR A 28 14.62 -28.04 10.11
C THR A 28 14.31 -26.61 9.67
N GLU A 29 14.26 -25.65 10.60
CA GLU A 29 13.88 -24.25 10.31
C GLU A 29 14.78 -23.54 9.27
N PHE A 30 16.01 -24.04 9.10
CA PHE A 30 17.00 -23.51 8.16
C PHE A 30 16.86 -24.07 6.75
N ASP A 31 16.05 -25.12 6.57
CA ASP A 31 15.88 -25.75 5.28
C ASP A 31 15.08 -24.87 4.31
N ASN A 32 15.38 -25.05 3.03
CA ASN A 32 14.70 -24.37 1.92
C ASN A 32 13.60 -25.24 1.29
N SER A 33 13.18 -26.31 1.99
CA SER A 33 12.14 -27.24 1.57
C SER A 33 10.81 -26.55 1.35
N PHE A 34 9.91 -27.22 0.64
CA PHE A 34 8.58 -26.69 0.37
C PHE A 34 7.82 -26.42 1.67
N ILE A 35 7.85 -27.37 2.61
CA ILE A 35 7.17 -27.21 3.90
C ILE A 35 7.75 -26.07 4.74
N CYS A 36 9.07 -25.87 4.79
CA CYS A 36 9.66 -24.76 5.55
C CYS A 36 9.22 -23.40 5.02
N ARG A 37 9.08 -23.25 3.70
CA ARG A 37 8.54 -22.03 3.09
C ARG A 37 7.07 -21.83 3.45
N ILE A 38 6.27 -22.89 3.46
CA ILE A 38 4.88 -22.85 3.90
C ILE A 38 4.81 -22.42 5.37
N SER A 39 5.54 -23.08 6.27
CA SER A 39 5.57 -22.78 7.70
C SER A 39 5.97 -21.33 7.98
N LYS A 40 7.00 -20.79 7.29
CA LYS A 40 7.39 -19.37 7.40
C LYS A 40 6.26 -18.42 6.99
N ILE A 41 5.50 -18.75 5.94
CA ILE A 41 4.35 -17.94 5.51
C ILE A 41 3.21 -18.04 6.53
N LEU A 42 2.90 -19.24 7.02
CA LEU A 42 1.85 -19.46 8.01
C LEU A 42 2.15 -18.70 9.31
N GLN A 43 3.39 -18.81 9.80
CA GLN A 43 3.87 -18.09 10.97
C GLN A 43 3.80 -16.56 10.78
N LYS A 44 4.27 -16.04 9.63
CA LYS A 44 4.24 -14.61 9.33
C LYS A 44 2.84 -14.01 9.45
N TYR A 45 1.83 -14.74 8.98
CA TYR A 45 0.44 -14.29 9.01
C TYR A 45 -0.36 -14.84 10.19
N GLN A 46 0.29 -15.48 11.17
CA GLN A 46 -0.35 -16.08 12.35
C GLN A 46 -1.51 -17.03 11.97
N LEU A 47 -1.31 -17.81 10.91
CA LEU A 47 -2.23 -18.84 10.45
C LEU A 47 -1.98 -20.16 11.20
N PRO A 48 -2.96 -21.10 11.16
CA PRO A 48 -2.77 -22.44 11.70
C PRO A 48 -1.49 -23.10 11.17
N THR A 49 -0.85 -23.93 11.99
CA THR A 49 0.40 -24.58 11.60
C THR A 49 0.17 -25.56 10.45
N ALA A 50 1.24 -25.92 9.73
CA ALA A 50 1.13 -26.88 8.64
C ALA A 50 0.58 -28.24 9.13
N GLU A 51 0.98 -28.67 10.34
CA GLU A 51 0.48 -29.88 11.00
C GLU A 51 -1.03 -29.81 11.29
N GLU A 52 -1.50 -28.69 11.83
CA GLU A 52 -2.93 -28.47 12.10
C GLU A 52 -3.76 -28.51 10.81
N ILE A 53 -3.23 -27.91 9.73
CA ILE A 53 -3.88 -27.91 8.42
C ILE A 53 -3.90 -29.30 7.80
N MET A 54 -2.85 -30.10 7.97
CA MET A 54 -2.83 -31.47 7.45
C MET A 54 -3.77 -32.40 8.22
N LYS A 55 -3.86 -32.26 9.55
CA LYS A 55 -4.79 -33.05 10.38
C LYS A 55 -6.26 -32.72 10.11
N ASN A 56 -6.57 -31.46 9.85
CA ASN A 56 -7.94 -31.03 9.58
C ASN A 56 -7.98 -29.95 8.48
N PRO A 57 -7.90 -30.35 7.20
CA PRO A 57 -7.78 -29.40 6.11
C PRO A 57 -9.09 -28.61 5.93
N PRO A 58 -9.08 -27.27 6.10
CA PRO A 58 -10.27 -26.46 5.95
C PRO A 58 -10.78 -26.52 4.52
N SER A 59 -12.05 -26.19 4.27
CA SER A 59 -12.59 -26.10 2.91
C SER A 59 -11.95 -24.96 2.10
N LYS A 60 -12.01 -25.02 0.76
CA LYS A 60 -11.35 -24.03 -0.11
C LYS A 60 -11.88 -22.62 0.14
N TYR A 61 -13.17 -22.52 0.39
CA TYR A 61 -13.84 -21.26 0.69
C TYR A 61 -13.41 -20.70 2.05
N ILE A 62 -13.45 -21.52 3.10
CA ILE A 62 -13.06 -21.11 4.47
C ILE A 62 -11.59 -20.68 4.49
N TRP A 63 -10.71 -21.48 3.89
CA TRP A 63 -9.29 -21.17 3.80
C TRP A 63 -9.03 -19.83 3.11
N LYS A 64 -9.67 -19.60 1.96
CA LYS A 64 -9.50 -18.34 1.23
C LYS A 64 -9.93 -17.13 2.08
N LYS A 65 -11.04 -17.26 2.82
CA LYS A 65 -11.55 -16.21 3.71
C LYS A 65 -10.60 -15.96 4.88
N GLN A 66 -10.11 -17.01 5.54
CA GLN A 66 -9.14 -16.91 6.63
C GLN A 66 -7.83 -16.28 6.17
N LEU A 67 -7.28 -16.76 5.05
CA LEU A 67 -6.04 -16.25 4.48
C LEU A 67 -6.16 -14.76 4.12
N GLN A 68 -7.26 -14.37 3.46
CA GLN A 68 -7.51 -12.97 3.11
C GLN A 68 -7.62 -12.09 4.36
N LYS A 69 -8.32 -12.56 5.40
CA LYS A 69 -8.43 -11.85 6.67
C LYS A 69 -7.05 -11.68 7.32
N ALA A 70 -6.29 -12.76 7.49
CA ALA A 70 -4.99 -12.73 8.14
C ALA A 70 -3.98 -11.81 7.43
N ILE A 71 -3.93 -11.86 6.09
CA ILE A 71 -3.09 -10.95 5.29
C ILE A 71 -3.52 -9.50 5.50
N ASN A 72 -4.83 -9.24 5.46
CA ASN A 72 -5.35 -7.89 5.63
C ASN A 72 -5.08 -7.34 7.03
N ASP A 73 -5.28 -8.14 8.07
CA ASP A 73 -5.04 -7.76 9.46
C ASP A 73 -3.56 -7.45 9.68
N TYR A 74 -2.66 -8.30 9.18
CA TYR A 74 -1.20 -8.11 9.25
C TYR A 74 -0.75 -6.81 8.56
N TRP A 75 -1.20 -6.54 7.34
CA TRP A 75 -0.78 -5.32 6.64
C TRP A 75 -1.48 -4.07 7.21
N SER A 76 -2.68 -4.22 7.78
CA SER A 76 -3.39 -3.10 8.41
C SER A 76 -2.72 -2.68 9.71
N SER A 77 -2.22 -3.63 10.50
CA SER A 77 -1.46 -3.32 11.72
C SER A 77 -0.16 -2.60 11.38
N ILE A 78 0.63 -3.12 10.44
CA ILE A 78 1.86 -2.47 9.97
C ILE A 78 1.58 -1.07 9.43
N TRP A 79 0.55 -0.92 8.58
CA TRP A 79 0.18 0.38 8.04
C TRP A 79 -0.16 1.39 9.14
N THR A 80 -0.91 0.95 10.15
CA THR A 80 -1.32 1.78 11.28
C THR A 80 -0.13 2.20 12.13
N GLU A 81 0.76 1.27 12.45
CA GLU A 81 2.01 1.53 13.18
C GLU A 81 2.91 2.54 12.44
N GLU A 82 3.08 2.33 11.14
CA GLU A 82 3.85 3.22 10.27
C GLU A 82 3.23 4.63 10.20
N CYS A 83 1.91 4.73 10.07
CA CYS A 83 1.21 6.03 10.08
C CYS A 83 1.35 6.77 11.42
N ASN A 84 1.34 6.03 12.54
CA ASN A 84 1.52 6.62 13.87
C ASN A 84 2.96 7.10 14.10
N THR A 85 3.94 6.40 13.52
CA THR A 85 5.36 6.69 13.72
C THR A 85 5.87 7.78 12.76
N LYS A 86 5.37 7.80 11.52
CA LYS A 86 5.87 8.67 10.45
C LYS A 86 4.87 9.78 10.14
N SER A 87 5.16 10.99 10.60
CA SER A 87 4.37 12.19 10.30
C SER A 87 4.20 12.46 8.80
N THR A 88 5.17 12.04 7.99
CA THR A 88 5.15 12.15 6.52
C THR A 88 4.04 11.32 5.85
N LEU A 89 3.50 10.30 6.53
CA LEU A 89 2.43 9.45 5.98
C LEU A 89 1.03 10.00 6.25
N LYS A 90 0.90 11.05 7.07
CA LYS A 90 -0.39 11.67 7.46
C LYS A 90 -1.33 11.93 6.27
N HIS A 91 -0.77 12.36 5.15
CA HIS A 91 -1.56 12.71 3.96
C HIS A 91 -1.89 11.51 3.05
N LEU A 92 -1.25 10.36 3.25
CA LEU A 92 -1.61 9.10 2.60
C LEU A 92 -2.72 8.34 3.36
N SER A 93 -2.92 8.66 4.64
CA SER A 93 -3.95 8.09 5.51
C SER A 93 -5.39 8.53 5.13
N LEU A 94 -5.55 9.40 4.13
CA LEU A 94 -6.86 9.94 3.69
C LEU A 94 -7.75 8.92 2.97
N GLN A 95 -7.33 7.66 2.84
CA GLN A 95 -8.08 6.62 2.14
C GLN A 95 -8.68 5.57 3.08
N ASN A 96 -9.96 5.24 2.84
CA ASN A 96 -10.63 4.11 3.45
C ASN A 96 -10.02 2.79 2.93
N ASN A 97 -9.65 1.88 3.85
CA ASN A 97 -9.09 0.56 3.55
C ASN A 97 -7.85 0.60 2.63
N PRO A 98 -6.73 1.23 3.06
CA PRO A 98 -5.54 1.43 2.24
C PRO A 98 -4.82 0.11 1.86
N VAL A 99 -5.04 -0.96 2.61
CA VAL A 99 -4.45 -2.28 2.36
C VAL A 99 -5.11 -3.01 1.20
N ASN A 100 -6.44 -2.92 1.10
CA ASN A 100 -7.21 -3.65 0.08
C ASN A 100 -7.30 -2.90 -1.25
N ASN A 101 -7.15 -1.58 -1.22
CA ASN A 101 -7.35 -0.74 -2.39
C ASN A 101 -6.11 0.12 -2.64
N PRO A 102 -5.61 0.19 -3.89
CA PRO A 102 -4.55 1.12 -4.24
C PRO A 102 -4.92 2.55 -3.86
N HIS A 103 -3.93 3.36 -3.45
CA HIS A 103 -4.17 4.76 -3.13
C HIS A 103 -4.78 5.50 -4.34
N ASN A 104 -5.64 6.50 -4.11
CA ASN A 104 -6.27 7.28 -5.20
C ASN A 104 -5.25 7.91 -6.17
N ILE A 105 -4.01 8.15 -5.74
CA ILE A 105 -2.88 8.56 -6.60
C ILE A 105 -2.63 7.54 -7.72
N TRP A 106 -2.70 6.24 -7.39
CA TRP A 106 -2.42 5.13 -8.30
C TRP A 106 -3.62 4.69 -9.12
N LYS A 107 -4.86 4.96 -8.67
CA LYS A 107 -6.09 4.60 -9.42
C LYS A 107 -6.20 5.28 -10.78
N CYS A 108 -5.59 6.44 -10.95
CA CYS A 108 -5.62 7.20 -12.21
C CYS A 108 -4.47 6.85 -13.16
N VAL A 109 -3.61 5.89 -12.82
CA VAL A 109 -2.45 5.53 -13.62
C VAL A 109 -2.85 4.53 -14.70
N ARG A 110 -2.67 4.89 -15.96
CA ARG A 110 -2.77 3.95 -17.09
C ARG A 110 -1.43 3.26 -17.28
N ASN A 111 -1.39 2.20 -18.10
CA ASN A 111 -0.16 1.49 -18.44
C ASN A 111 0.73 2.32 -19.40
N ASN A 112 1.20 3.47 -18.91
CA ASN A 112 2.05 4.43 -19.60
C ASN A 112 3.11 4.93 -18.62
N GLN A 113 4.36 4.94 -19.05
CA GLN A 113 5.50 5.39 -18.24
C GLN A 113 5.34 6.83 -17.73
N TYR A 114 4.70 7.70 -18.51
CA TYR A 114 4.46 9.09 -18.10
C TYR A 114 3.51 9.17 -16.88
N ASP A 115 2.43 8.40 -16.88
CA ASP A 115 1.45 8.39 -15.79
C ASP A 115 2.04 7.79 -14.51
N ILE A 116 2.89 6.77 -14.65
CA ILE A 116 3.63 6.16 -13.53
C ILE A 116 4.54 7.21 -12.88
N LYS A 117 5.36 7.93 -13.67
CA LYS A 117 6.25 9.00 -13.17
C LYS A 117 5.46 10.12 -12.50
N LYS A 118 4.30 10.47 -13.05
CA LYS A 118 3.42 11.49 -12.47
C LYS A 118 2.85 11.07 -11.10
N ALA A 119 2.43 9.81 -10.97
CA ALA A 119 1.94 9.27 -9.70
C ALA A 119 3.06 9.16 -8.66
N GLU A 120 4.25 8.74 -9.06
CA GLU A 120 5.44 8.71 -8.19
C GLU A 120 5.76 10.11 -7.66
N LEU A 121 5.77 11.12 -8.52
CA LEU A 121 6.04 12.51 -8.12
C LEU A 121 4.96 13.03 -7.15
N LYS A 122 3.68 12.73 -7.39
CA LYS A 122 2.60 13.07 -6.45
C LYS A 122 2.80 12.40 -5.09
N CYS A 123 3.16 11.12 -5.07
CA CYS A 123 3.43 10.39 -3.85
C CYS A 123 4.59 11.02 -3.06
N LYS A 124 5.67 11.40 -3.76
CA LYS A 124 6.81 12.09 -3.15
C LYS A 124 6.45 13.45 -2.57
N LEU A 125 5.61 14.23 -3.26
CA LEU A 125 5.13 15.52 -2.75
C LEU A 125 4.26 15.34 -1.50
N VAL A 126 3.30 14.40 -1.53
CA VAL A 126 2.38 14.11 -0.42
C VAL A 126 3.13 13.59 0.82
N THR A 127 4.20 12.83 0.61
CA THR A 127 5.05 12.30 1.70
C THR A 127 6.20 13.23 2.09
N GLY A 128 6.31 14.41 1.47
CA GLY A 128 7.41 15.34 1.72
C GLY A 128 8.81 14.82 1.34
N THR A 129 8.89 13.74 0.55
CA THR A 129 10.16 13.14 0.10
C THR A 129 10.63 13.69 -1.25
N TYR A 130 9.85 14.58 -1.87
CA TYR A 130 10.26 15.26 -3.09
C TYR A 130 11.33 16.32 -2.79
N MET A 131 12.48 16.21 -3.45
CA MET A 131 13.61 17.13 -3.29
C MET A 131 13.39 18.44 -4.04
N LEU A 132 12.66 19.37 -3.41
CA LEU A 132 12.48 20.75 -3.87
C LEU A 132 13.80 21.55 -3.82
N GLN A 133 13.91 22.66 -4.56
CA GLN A 133 15.13 23.49 -4.54
C GLN A 133 15.47 23.99 -3.14
N SER A 134 14.49 24.41 -2.34
CA SER A 134 14.72 24.85 -0.95
C SER A 134 15.40 23.77 -0.10
N ILE A 135 15.02 22.50 -0.30
CA ILE A 135 15.63 21.35 0.39
C ILE A 135 17.01 21.06 -0.21
N LYS A 136 17.15 21.09 -1.54
CA LYS A 136 18.45 20.87 -2.20
C LYS A 136 19.50 21.91 -1.80
N ALA A 137 19.12 23.18 -1.70
CA ALA A 137 20.00 24.26 -1.24
C ALA A 137 20.53 24.01 0.17
N LYS A 138 19.71 23.42 1.05
CA LYS A 138 20.11 23.10 2.44
C LYS A 138 21.05 21.91 2.56
N PHE A 139 20.91 20.90 1.71
CA PHE A 139 21.64 19.62 1.84
C PHE A 139 22.72 19.37 0.79
N SER A 140 22.81 20.22 -0.23
CA SER A 140 23.84 20.12 -1.27
C SER A 140 25.19 20.66 -0.77
N LYS A 141 26.27 19.95 -1.10
CA LYS A 141 27.64 20.45 -0.92
C LYS A 141 27.99 21.59 -1.89
N ASN A 142 27.32 21.62 -3.03
CA ASN A 142 27.47 22.66 -4.05
C ASN A 142 26.46 23.78 -3.80
N ILE A 143 26.83 25.02 -4.17
CA ILE A 143 25.92 26.18 -4.13
C ILE A 143 24.76 25.92 -5.09
N VAL A 144 23.58 25.68 -4.53
CA VAL A 144 22.31 25.53 -5.24
C VAL A 144 21.40 26.63 -4.73
N LEU A 145 20.87 27.45 -5.65
CA LEU A 145 19.91 28.48 -5.28
C LEU A 145 18.56 27.83 -4.90
N PRO A 146 17.89 28.31 -3.84
CA PRO A 146 16.61 27.78 -3.40
C PRO A 146 15.44 28.16 -4.31
N ASP A 147 15.65 29.07 -5.27
CA ASP A 147 14.62 29.64 -6.14
C ASP A 147 13.81 28.58 -6.90
N CYS A 148 12.51 28.83 -7.03
CA CYS A 148 11.61 28.04 -7.85
C CYS A 148 12.04 28.05 -9.31
N LYS A 149 12.21 26.87 -9.90
CA LYS A 149 12.63 26.75 -11.30
C LYS A 149 11.58 27.24 -12.30
N LEU A 150 10.33 27.38 -11.85
CA LEU A 150 9.22 27.83 -12.69
C LEU A 150 9.08 29.35 -12.70
N CYS A 151 8.90 29.98 -11.53
CA CYS A 151 8.74 31.44 -11.46
C CYS A 151 10.05 32.20 -11.28
N LYS A 152 11.06 31.61 -10.62
CA LYS A 152 12.34 32.23 -10.23
C LYS A 152 12.24 33.44 -9.29
N ASP A 153 11.07 33.66 -8.70
CA ASP A 153 10.80 34.85 -7.87
C ASP A 153 10.87 34.55 -6.37
N ASN A 154 10.69 33.29 -5.95
CA ASN A 154 10.66 32.86 -4.55
C ASN A 154 11.28 31.47 -4.39
N ASP A 155 11.66 31.11 -3.17
CA ASP A 155 12.12 29.77 -2.81
C ASP A 155 11.10 28.68 -3.20
N GLU A 156 11.59 27.57 -3.75
CA GLU A 156 10.77 26.40 -4.06
C GLU A 156 10.44 25.62 -2.77
N THR A 157 9.52 26.13 -1.95
CA THR A 157 8.90 25.37 -0.86
C THR A 157 7.71 24.56 -1.38
N LEU A 158 7.19 23.64 -0.55
CA LEU A 158 6.02 22.84 -0.94
C LEU A 158 4.79 23.74 -1.07
N GLU A 159 4.65 24.66 -0.12
CA GLU A 159 3.61 25.71 -0.07
C GLU A 159 3.71 26.59 -1.32
N HIS A 160 4.91 27.07 -1.64
CA HIS A 160 5.10 27.87 -2.85
C HIS A 160 4.70 27.08 -4.10
N PHE A 161 5.25 25.87 -4.26
CA PHE A 161 5.04 25.04 -5.45
C PHE A 161 3.56 24.69 -5.65
N LEU A 162 2.85 24.32 -4.57
CA LEU A 162 1.45 23.90 -4.67
C LEU A 162 0.45 25.06 -4.65
N LEU A 163 0.67 26.08 -3.83
CA LEU A 163 -0.35 27.08 -3.46
C LEU A 163 -0.08 28.50 -3.96
N GLU A 164 1.17 28.88 -4.25
CA GLU A 164 1.52 30.28 -4.52
C GLU A 164 2.12 30.53 -5.91
N CYS A 165 2.88 29.57 -6.45
CA CYS A 165 3.62 29.73 -7.71
C CYS A 165 2.74 30.28 -8.84
N THR A 166 3.07 31.46 -9.34
CA THR A 166 2.28 32.23 -10.32
C THR A 166 2.17 31.49 -11.65
N ARG A 167 3.24 30.82 -12.08
CA ARG A 167 3.27 30.01 -13.30
C ARG A 167 2.33 28.80 -13.28
N LEU A 168 1.89 28.38 -12.10
CA LEU A 168 0.93 27.29 -11.92
C LEU A 168 -0.50 27.79 -11.61
N GLY A 169 -0.74 29.10 -11.61
CA GLY A 169 -2.02 29.71 -11.24
C GLY A 169 -3.21 29.15 -12.01
N ASP A 170 -3.15 29.14 -13.34
CA ASP A 170 -4.23 28.64 -14.19
C ASP A 170 -4.55 27.16 -13.94
N VAL A 171 -3.50 26.35 -13.76
CA VAL A 171 -3.65 24.92 -13.47
C VAL A 171 -4.27 24.72 -12.08
N ARG A 172 -3.79 25.49 -11.09
CA ARG A 172 -4.30 25.48 -9.72
C ARG A 172 -5.78 25.86 -9.70
N GLN A 173 -6.18 26.93 -10.36
CA GLN A 173 -7.57 27.37 -10.41
C GLN A 173 -8.49 26.31 -11.01
N LYS A 174 -8.08 25.66 -12.12
CA LYS A 174 -8.83 24.55 -12.72
C LYS A 174 -8.97 23.36 -11.78
N CYS A 175 -7.91 23.01 -11.06
CA CYS A 175 -7.93 21.91 -10.09
C CYS A 175 -8.78 22.25 -8.85
N MET A 176 -8.68 23.48 -8.34
CA MET A 176 -9.45 23.96 -7.20
C MET A 176 -10.94 24.00 -7.51
N ALA A 177 -11.34 24.44 -8.70
CA ALA A 177 -12.74 24.41 -9.13
C ALA A 177 -13.30 22.97 -9.12
N LYS A 178 -12.52 21.99 -9.59
CA LYS A 178 -12.92 20.57 -9.52
C LYS A 178 -13.03 20.06 -8.09
N LEU A 179 -12.10 20.45 -7.21
CA LEU A 179 -12.12 20.07 -5.80
C LEU A 179 -13.36 20.64 -5.10
N VAL A 180 -13.64 21.94 -5.28
CA VAL A 180 -14.82 22.60 -4.71
C VAL A 180 -16.11 21.94 -5.19
N ASN A 181 -16.23 21.63 -6.48
CA ASN A 181 -17.41 20.93 -7.00
C ASN A 181 -17.58 19.54 -6.37
N LYS A 182 -16.47 18.79 -6.21
CA LYS A 182 -16.50 17.47 -5.56
C LYS A 182 -16.88 17.56 -4.07
N LEU A 183 -16.39 18.57 -3.35
CA LEU A 183 -16.77 18.79 -1.96
C LEU A 183 -18.25 19.13 -1.83
N ARG A 184 -18.79 19.98 -2.71
CA ARG A 184 -20.22 20.29 -2.76
C ARG A 184 -21.10 19.07 -3.09
N GLU A 185 -20.65 18.18 -3.97
CA GLU A 185 -21.35 16.92 -4.25
C GLU A 185 -21.42 16.02 -3.01
N ILE A 186 -20.33 15.95 -2.24
CA ILE A 186 -20.25 15.17 -1.00
C ILE A 186 -21.17 15.76 0.08
N GLU A 187 -21.18 17.08 0.24
CA GLU A 187 -22.03 17.80 1.20
C GLU A 187 -23.52 17.75 0.80
N GLY A 188 -23.83 17.89 -0.49
CA GLY A 188 -25.19 17.84 -1.04
C GLY A 188 -25.81 16.44 -1.07
N GLY A 189 -25.00 15.38 -1.06
CA GLY A 189 -25.47 13.99 -0.98
C GLY A 189 -25.84 13.51 0.42
N GLY A 190 -25.63 14.32 1.46
CA GLY A 190 -25.72 13.92 2.87
C GLY A 190 -27.09 14.03 3.54
N TRP A 191 -28.12 14.61 2.90
CA TRP A 191 -29.40 14.90 3.57
C TRP A 191 -30.64 14.15 3.05
N TYR A 192 -30.63 13.58 1.84
CA TYR A 192 -31.84 13.00 1.25
C TYR A 192 -32.10 11.51 1.55
N ASN A 193 -31.16 10.77 2.18
CA ASN A 193 -31.31 9.33 2.42
C ASN A 193 -31.30 8.90 3.90
N ARG A 194 -31.64 9.80 4.84
CA ARG A 194 -31.81 9.45 6.27
C ARG A 194 -33.23 9.63 6.81
N ARG A 195 -34.24 9.75 5.94
CA ARG A 195 -35.66 9.71 6.31
C ARG A 195 -36.50 9.08 5.19
N GLN A 196 -36.41 7.78 5.04
CA GLN A 196 -37.54 6.92 4.64
C GLN A 196 -37.40 5.60 5.38
#